data_AF-A0A519SUC1-F1
#
_entry.id   AF-A0A519SUC1-F1
#
_cell.length_a   1.000
_cell.length_b   1.000
_cell.length_c   1.000
_cell.angle_alpha   90.00
_cell.angle_beta   90.00
_cell.angle_gamma   90.00
#
_symmetry.space_group_name_H-M   'P 1'
#
loop_
_entity.id
_entity.type
_entity.pdbx_description
1 polymer ?
#
loop_
_entity_poly.entity_id
_entity_poly.type
_entity_poly.pdbx_seq_one_letter_code
_entity_poly.pdbx_strand_id
1 'polypeptide(L)'
;AGAQVVAISTTASSPLAALATQVVVLPAAQKQDHGGTISQQYAGSLFEQSVLLLTDAIFQTLWALDGTPAEELWQRHANLE
;
A
#
# COMPACT_ATOMS: atom_id res chain seq x y z
N ALA A 1 4.22 13.44 -19.02
CA ALA A 1 5.28 13.48 -17.99
C ALA A 1 4.91 14.53 -16.94
N GLY A 2 5.24 14.33 -15.65
CA GLY A 2 4.92 15.28 -14.57
C GLY A 2 3.97 14.77 -13.47
N ALA A 3 3.68 13.47 -13.40
CA ALA A 3 2.88 12.90 -12.31
C ALA A 3 3.67 12.92 -10.99
N GLN A 4 2.96 13.16 -9.87
CA GLN A 4 3.50 12.89 -8.54
C GLN A 4 3.48 11.38 -8.29
N VAL A 5 4.59 10.83 -7.81
CA VAL A 5 4.76 9.40 -7.58
C VAL A 5 4.88 9.14 -6.09
N VAL A 6 4.03 8.28 -5.55
CA VAL A 6 4.17 7.76 -4.18
C VAL A 6 4.63 6.32 -4.27
N ALA A 7 5.74 5.99 -3.60
CA ALA A 7 6.23 4.62 -3.49
C ALA A 7 5.88 4.06 -2.10
N ILE A 8 5.39 2.83 -2.05
CA ILE A 8 5.27 2.05 -0.82
C ILE A 8 6.44 1.06 -0.80
N SER A 9 7.27 1.10 0.25
CA SER A 9 8.50 0.30 0.30
C SER A 9 8.86 -0.08 1.73
N THR A 10 9.78 -1.04 1.90
CA THR A 10 10.38 -1.36 3.20
C THR A 10 11.60 -0.48 3.53
N THR A 11 12.01 0.38 2.61
CA THR A 11 13.14 1.29 2.82
C THR A 11 13.01 2.57 2.00
N ALA A 12 13.51 3.67 2.56
CA ALA A 12 13.70 4.93 1.84
C ALA A 12 14.99 4.97 1.01
N SER A 13 15.87 3.97 1.13
CA SER A 13 17.17 3.89 0.44
C SER A 13 17.11 2.90 -0.71
N SER A 14 16.45 3.26 -1.81
CA SER A 14 16.37 2.43 -3.02
C SER A 14 16.27 3.27 -4.30
N PRO A 15 16.58 2.72 -5.49
CA PRO A 15 16.36 3.41 -6.76
C PRO A 15 14.88 3.83 -6.96
N LEU A 16 13.93 3.04 -6.46
CA LEU A 16 12.51 3.39 -6.49
C LEU A 16 12.22 4.63 -5.63
N ALA A 17 12.77 4.68 -4.41
CA ALA A 17 12.61 5.81 -3.50
C ALA A 17 13.17 7.12 -4.10
N ALA A 18 14.29 7.04 -4.82
CA ALA A 18 14.90 8.19 -5.49
C ALA A 18 14.04 8.78 -6.62
N LEU A 19 13.15 7.99 -7.21
CA LEU A 19 12.23 8.42 -8.28
C LEU A 19 10.89 8.93 -7.73
N ALA A 20 10.57 8.64 -6.47
CA ALA A 20 9.29 8.98 -5.87
C ALA A 20 9.29 10.39 -5.29
N THR A 21 8.14 11.08 -5.42
CA THR A 21 7.87 12.34 -4.71
C THR A 21 7.72 12.11 -3.21
N GLN A 22 7.14 10.97 -2.81
CA GLN A 22 6.98 10.56 -1.42
C GLN A 22 7.19 9.05 -1.27
N VAL A 23 7.71 8.63 -0.12
CA VAL A 23 7.90 7.21 0.21
C VAL A 23 7.16 6.88 1.51
N VAL A 24 6.21 5.97 1.44
CA VAL A 24 5.57 5.35 2.61
C VAL A 24 6.39 4.13 2.98
N VAL A 25 7.05 4.19 4.14
CA VAL A 25 7.88 3.08 4.63
C VAL A 25 7.02 2.15 5.48
N LEU A 26 6.83 0.92 5.01
CA LEU A 26 6.17 -0.16 5.76
C LEU A 26 7.21 -0.98 6.53
N PRO A 27 7.02 -1.22 7.84
CA PRO A 27 7.94 -2.03 8.63
C PRO A 27 7.73 -3.52 8.31
N ALA A 28 8.38 -3.99 7.24
CA ALA A 28 8.40 -5.39 6.85
C ALA A 28 9.83 -5.82 6.48
N ALA A 29 10.08 -7.13 6.51
CA ALA A 29 11.37 -7.70 6.15
C ALA A 29 11.77 -7.29 4.72
N GLN A 30 13.03 -6.90 4.55
CA GLN A 30 13.60 -6.74 3.21
C GLN A 30 13.76 -8.11 2.56
N LYS A 31 13.75 -8.17 1.22
CA LYS A 31 13.82 -9.43 0.46
C LYS A 31 15.04 -10.30 0.78
N GLN A 32 16.12 -9.70 1.31
CA GLN A 32 17.35 -10.41 1.70
C GLN A 32 17.44 -10.71 3.21
N ASP A 33 16.45 -10.28 4.01
CA ASP A 33 16.36 -10.63 5.42
C ASP A 33 15.82 -12.07 5.55
N HIS A 34 16.76 -13.01 5.53
CA HIS A 34 16.50 -14.43 5.80
C HIS A 34 16.55 -14.75 7.30
N GLY A 35 16.87 -13.75 8.15
CA GLY A 35 17.02 -13.93 9.60
C GLY A 35 15.70 -13.91 10.36
N GLY A 36 14.59 -13.56 9.71
CA GLY A 36 13.27 -13.46 10.33
C GLY A 36 13.20 -12.39 11.43
N THR A 37 14.07 -11.38 11.34
CA THR A 37 14.27 -10.41 12.43
C THR A 37 13.06 -9.48 12.63
N ILE A 38 12.36 -9.15 11.53
CA ILE A 38 11.17 -8.30 11.54
C ILE A 38 9.88 -9.13 11.53
N SER A 39 9.87 -10.25 10.82
CA SER A 39 8.71 -11.14 10.72
C SER A 39 9.12 -12.59 10.56
N GLN A 40 8.34 -13.49 11.17
CA GLN A 40 8.45 -14.95 11.01
C GLN A 40 7.60 -15.46 9.84
N GLN A 41 6.88 -14.58 9.17
CA GLN A 41 6.07 -14.94 8.01
C GLN A 41 6.97 -15.26 6.81
N TYR A 42 6.47 -16.11 5.92
CA TYR A 42 7.23 -16.51 4.74
C TYR A 42 7.52 -15.30 3.83
N ALA A 43 8.80 -15.08 3.54
CA ALA A 43 9.26 -14.12 2.55
C ALA A 43 8.57 -12.73 2.68
N GLY A 44 7.96 -12.24 1.60
CA GLY A 44 7.33 -10.92 1.53
C GLY A 44 5.94 -10.82 2.17
N SER A 45 5.43 -11.87 2.82
CA SER A 45 4.02 -11.90 3.24
C SER A 45 3.61 -10.74 4.16
N LEU A 46 4.47 -10.32 5.09
CA LEU A 46 4.15 -9.17 5.94
C LEU A 46 3.97 -7.89 5.12
N PHE A 47 4.83 -7.68 4.11
CA PHE A 47 4.75 -6.52 3.25
C PHE A 47 3.45 -6.52 2.44
N GLU A 48 3.12 -7.65 1.81
CA GLU A 48 1.92 -7.79 0.98
C GLU A 48 0.64 -7.57 1.78
N GLN A 49 0.54 -8.17 2.97
CA GLN A 49 -0.59 -8.00 3.88
C GLN A 49 -0.70 -6.56 4.38
N SER A 50 0.44 -5.94 4.71
CA SER A 50 0.47 -4.54 5.15
C SER A 50 0.07 -3.58 4.05
N VAL A 51 0.45 -3.85 2.79
CA VAL A 51 0.01 -3.07 1.62
C VAL A 51 -1.51 -3.14 1.48
N LEU A 52 -2.09 -4.35 1.53
CA LEU A 52 -3.55 -4.53 1.44
C LEU A 52 -4.27 -3.72 2.53
N LEU A 53 -3.88 -3.89 3.79
CA LEU A 53 -4.51 -3.19 4.91
C LEU A 53 -4.32 -1.66 4.83
N LEU A 54 -3.14 -1.20 4.40
CA LEU A 54 -2.87 0.22 4.20
C LEU A 54 -3.78 0.79 3.11
N THR A 55 -3.92 0.11 1.98
CA THR A 55 -4.75 0.60 0.86
C THR A 55 -6.23 0.59 1.21
N ASP A 56 -6.70 -0.42 1.95
CA ASP A 56 -8.07 -0.46 2.47
C ASP A 56 -8.31 0.68 3.48
N ALA A 57 -7.34 0.95 4.36
CA ALA A 57 -7.43 2.07 5.30
C ALA A 57 -7.43 3.43 4.59
N ILE A 58 -6.64 3.59 3.52
CA ILE A 58 -6.66 4.80 2.68
C ILE A 58 -8.04 4.94 2.04
N PHE A 59 -8.58 3.87 1.43
CA PHE A 59 -9.93 3.90 0.87
C PHE A 59 -10.97 4.28 1.92
N GLN A 60 -10.96 3.62 3.08
CA GLN A 60 -11.93 3.88 4.15
C GLN A 60 -11.83 5.33 4.65
N THR A 61 -10.62 5.87 4.75
CA THR A 61 -10.39 7.27 5.16
C THR A 61 -10.90 8.24 4.11
N LEU A 62 -10.59 8.02 2.83
CA LEU A 62 -11.07 8.86 1.73
C LEU A 62 -12.60 8.81 1.63
N TRP A 63 -13.19 7.61 1.75
CA TRP A 63 -14.63 7.43 1.73
C TRP A 63 -15.32 8.15 2.90
N ALA A 64 -14.78 8.03 4.11
CA ALA A 64 -15.30 8.73 5.28
C ALA A 64 -15.19 10.26 5.15
N LEU A 65 -14.14 10.77 4.50
CA LEU A 65 -13.97 12.21 4.24
C LEU A 65 -14.90 12.73 3.14
N ASP A 66 -15.12 11.92 2.11
CA ASP A 66 -16.00 12.26 0.98
C ASP A 66 -17.48 12.20 1.35
N GLY A 67 -17.87 11.28 2.24
CA GLY A 67 -19.22 11.18 2.78
C GLY A 67 -20.27 10.59 1.83
N THR A 68 -19.87 10.08 0.66
CA THR A 68 -20.76 9.41 -0.30
C THR A 68 -21.45 8.21 0.35
N PRO A 69 -22.77 8.01 0.22
CA PRO A 69 -23.45 6.81 0.72
C PRO A 69 -22.95 5.52 0.06
N ALA A 70 -22.97 4.40 0.79
CA ALA A 70 -22.51 3.11 0.27
C ALA A 70 -23.29 2.65 -0.98
N GLU A 71 -24.58 2.98 -1.03
CA GLU A 71 -25.49 2.65 -2.14
C GLU A 71 -25.08 3.32 -3.44
N GLU A 72 -24.44 4.50 -3.38
CA GLU A 72 -23.95 5.19 -4.56
C GLU A 72 -22.63 4.59 -5.06
N LEU A 73 -21.73 4.19 -4.15
CA LEU A 73 -20.50 3.50 -4.52
C LEU A 73 -20.80 2.14 -5.18
N TRP A 74 -21.81 1.42 -4.68
CA TRP A 74 -22.25 0.14 -5.22
C TRP A 74 -22.57 0.21 -6.72
N GLN A 75 -23.23 1.29 -7.15
CA GLN A 75 -23.59 1.50 -8.56
C GLN A 75 -22.38 1.63 -9.49
N ARG A 76 -21.19 1.87 -8.94
CA ARG A 76 -19.93 2.03 -9.69
C ARG A 76 -19.14 0.73 -9.79
N HIS A 77 -19.63 -0.37 -9.21
CA HIS A 77 -19.02 -1.68 -9.40
C HIS A 77 -19.18 -2.15 -10.84
N ALA A 78 -18.11 -2.70 -11.43
CA ALA A 78 -18.18 -3.24 -12.78
C ALA A 78 -19.11 -4.46 -12.83
N ASN A 79 -19.97 -4.54 -13.83
CA ASN A 79 -20.98 -5.60 -13.99
C ASN A 79 -20.59 -6.62 -15.08
N LEU A 80 -19.32 -7.04 -15.10
CA LEU A 80 -18.76 -7.96 -16.09
C LEU A 80 -18.77 -9.44 -15.64
N GLU A 81 -19.60 -9.76 -14.66
CA GLU A 81 -19.76 -11.09 -14.08
C GLU A 81 -20.72 -12.00 -14.87
#